data_AF-A0A822EX45-F1
#
_entry.id   AF-A0A822EX45-F1
#
_cell.length_a   1.000
_cell.length_b   1.000
_cell.length_c   1.000
_cell.angle_alpha   90.00
_cell.angle_beta   90.00
_cell.angle_gamma   90.00
#
_symmetry.space_group_name_H-M   'P 1'
#
loop_
_entity.id
_entity.type
_entity.pdbx_description
1 polymer ?
#
loop_
_entity_poly.entity_id
_entity_poly.type
_entity_poly.pdbx_seq_one_letter_code
_entity_poly.pdbx_strand_id
1 'polypeptide(L)'
;AVYDDGLCVETWSALIARSSQENLVQEILRGLRSIFIDVQIPRPTKVFTQIWSGAWHFQKASSIVSNKQIISWALYPLQRFTKHQFTLVGEAFHLDRAGWTEAAIKSSLISLRSQFDLKFKCYENDVPSGGRFCSLDFV
;
A
#
# COMPACT_ATOMS: atom_id res chain seq x y z
N ALA A 1 17.74 7.16 4.42
CA ALA A 1 16.36 7.65 4.18
C ALA A 1 15.59 7.54 5.49
N VAL A 2 14.61 8.40 5.71
CA VAL A 2 13.69 8.28 6.87
C VAL A 2 12.38 7.71 6.35
N TYR A 3 11.85 6.72 7.04
CA TYR A 3 10.57 6.08 6.74
C TYR A 3 9.89 5.79 8.06
N ASP A 4 8.72 6.37 8.28
CA ASP A 4 7.98 6.28 9.54
C ASP A 4 6.48 6.19 9.25
N ASP A 5 5.74 5.68 10.23
CA ASP A 5 4.28 5.59 10.25
C ASP A 5 3.72 6.15 11.59
N GLY A 6 2.39 6.12 11.74
CA GLY A 6 1.72 6.48 12.99
C GLY A 6 2.03 7.89 13.51
N LEU A 7 2.28 8.00 14.82
CA LEU A 7 2.51 9.28 15.51
C LEU A 7 3.79 10.00 15.02
N CYS A 8 4.79 9.25 14.57
CA CYS A 8 6.03 9.81 14.04
C CYS A 8 5.77 10.63 12.77
N VAL A 9 4.81 10.22 11.93
CA VAL A 9 4.40 10.97 10.73
C VAL A 9 3.81 12.33 11.08
N GLU A 10 3.07 12.46 12.18
CA GLU A 10 2.54 13.75 12.63
C GLU A 10 3.66 14.72 12.99
N THR A 11 4.72 14.21 13.62
CA THR A 11 5.91 14.99 13.97
C THR A 11 6.64 15.47 12.71
N TRP A 12 6.89 14.57 11.75
CA TRP A 12 7.49 14.92 10.46
C TRP A 12 6.63 15.90 9.68
N SER A 13 5.31 15.69 9.64
CA SER A 13 4.36 16.58 8.97
C SER A 13 4.40 17.99 9.56
N ALA A 14 4.40 18.11 10.89
CA ALA A 14 4.51 19.40 11.56
C ALA A 14 5.86 20.09 11.27
N LEU A 15 6.97 19.33 11.26
CA LEU A 15 8.28 19.86 10.92
C LEU A 15 8.34 20.33 9.46
N ILE A 16 7.84 19.54 8.52
CA ILE A 16 7.78 19.89 7.09
C ILE A 16 6.94 21.15 6.88
N ALA A 17 5.78 21.26 7.55
CA ALA A 17 4.85 22.36 7.35
C ALA A 17 5.33 23.69 7.98
N ARG A 18 6.08 23.64 9.09
CA ARG A 18 6.40 24.83 9.90
C ARG A 18 7.84 25.29 9.78
N SER A 19 8.72 24.52 9.15
CA SER A 19 10.16 24.77 9.16
C SER A 19 10.72 25.06 7.78
N SER A 20 11.88 25.73 7.74
CA SER A 20 12.64 25.85 6.51
C SER A 20 13.25 24.50 6.13
N GLN A 21 13.57 24.32 4.85
CA GLN A 21 14.28 23.13 4.37
C GLN A 21 15.61 22.91 5.12
N GLU A 22 16.25 24.00 5.60
CA GLU A 22 17.45 23.94 6.44
C GLU A 22 17.18 23.28 7.79
N ASN A 23 16.12 23.68 8.49
CA ASN A 23 15.77 23.13 9.80
C ASN A 23 15.46 21.63 9.69
N LEU A 24 14.76 21.22 8.63
CA LEU A 24 14.52 19.82 8.32
C LEU A 24 15.83 19.05 8.10
N VAL A 25 16.77 19.62 7.34
CA VAL A 25 18.10 19.01 7.12
C VAL A 25 18.86 18.86 8.44
N GLN A 26 18.86 19.88 9.30
CA GLN A 26 19.55 19.82 10.59
C GLN A 26 18.96 18.74 11.49
N GLU A 27 17.63 18.61 11.52
CA GLU A 27 16.96 17.60 12.34
C GLU A 27 17.25 16.18 11.83
N ILE A 28 17.24 15.97 10.51
CA ILE A 28 17.64 14.69 9.90
C ILE A 28 19.10 14.37 10.25
N LEU A 29 20.01 15.34 10.12
CA LEU A 29 21.43 15.14 10.45
C LEU A 29 21.63 14.87 11.95
N ARG A 30 20.88 15.52 12.82
CA ARG A 30 20.89 15.29 14.27
C ARG A 30 20.50 13.84 14.59
N GLY A 31 19.39 13.37 14.02
CA GLY A 31 18.91 11.99 14.20
C GLY A 31 19.93 10.97 13.66
N LEU A 32 20.40 11.16 12.44
CA LEU A 32 21.39 10.26 11.83
C LEU A 32 22.69 10.18 12.64
N ARG A 33 23.22 11.31 13.14
CA ARG A 33 24.45 11.35 13.95
C ARG A 33 24.28 10.69 15.32
N SER A 34 23.06 10.65 15.86
CA SER A 34 22.80 9.93 17.10
C SER A 34 22.80 8.40 16.94
N ILE A 35 22.53 7.91 15.72
CA ILE A 35 22.51 6.47 15.40
C ILE A 35 23.89 6.02 14.93
N PHE A 36 24.51 6.78 14.01
CA PHE A 36 25.80 6.44 13.42
C PHE A 36 26.90 7.31 14.03
N ILE A 37 27.35 6.93 15.24
CA ILE A 37 28.27 7.73 16.05
C ILE A 37 29.71 7.74 15.53
N ASP A 38 30.13 6.69 14.80
CA ASP A 38 31.52 6.50 14.35
C ASP A 38 31.77 6.96 12.90
N VAL A 39 30.79 7.63 12.29
CA VAL A 39 30.89 8.09 10.89
C VAL A 39 30.56 9.57 10.78
N GLN A 40 31.30 10.27 9.91
CA GLN A 40 30.99 11.64 9.57
C GLN A 40 29.87 11.68 8.53
N ILE A 41 28.71 12.19 8.93
CA ILE A 41 27.53 12.27 8.06
C ILE A 41 27.56 13.61 7.30
N PRO A 42 27.74 13.60 5.97
CA PRO A 42 27.79 14.81 5.17
C PRO A 42 26.39 15.43 5.04
N ARG A 43 26.36 16.72 4.72
CA ARG A 43 25.12 17.42 4.44
C ARG A 43 24.52 16.94 3.10
N PRO A 44 23.21 16.66 3.02
CA PRO A 44 22.57 16.28 1.77
C PRO A 44 22.54 17.44 0.76
N THR A 45 22.68 17.14 -0.53
CA THR A 45 22.58 18.12 -1.62
C THR A 45 21.15 18.52 -1.93
N LYS A 46 20.19 17.59 -1.73
CA LYS A 46 18.75 17.80 -1.90
C LYS A 46 17.99 16.95 -0.89
N VAL A 47 16.81 17.43 -0.49
CA VAL A 47 15.86 16.71 0.36
C VAL A 47 14.49 16.74 -0.30
N PHE A 48 13.87 15.57 -0.38
CA PHE A 48 12.50 15.39 -0.84
C PHE A 48 11.68 14.79 0.30
N THR A 49 10.45 15.25 0.44
CA THR A 49 9.54 14.81 1.50
C THR A 49 8.21 14.43 0.88
N GLN A 50 7.64 13.33 1.34
CA GLN A 50 6.31 12.89 0.92
C GLN A 50 5.59 12.30 2.12
N ILE A 51 4.39 12.79 2.40
CA ILE A 51 3.48 12.24 3.40
C ILE A 51 2.33 11.55 2.68
N TRP A 52 1.99 10.35 3.12
CA TRP A 52 0.89 9.55 2.56
C TRP A 52 -0.20 9.39 3.63
N SER A 53 -1.19 10.28 3.64
CA SER A 53 -2.26 10.34 4.67
C SER A 53 -3.26 9.17 4.64
N GLY A 54 -3.11 8.25 3.68
CA GLY A 54 -3.88 7.02 3.57
C GLY A 54 -3.00 5.92 2.96
N ALA A 55 -1.77 5.78 3.49
CA ALA A 55 -0.78 4.88 2.91
C ALA A 55 -1.29 3.45 2.83
N TRP A 56 -1.82 2.92 3.94
CA TRP A 56 -2.27 1.53 4.07
C TRP A 56 -3.67 1.51 4.72
N HIS A 57 -4.53 0.59 4.29
CA HIS A 57 -5.90 0.46 4.82
C HIS A 57 -6.06 -0.85 5.59
N PHE A 58 -5.92 -0.79 6.91
CA PHE A 58 -6.15 -1.94 7.78
C PHE A 58 -7.53 -1.94 8.39
N GLN A 59 -7.99 -3.14 8.75
CA GLN A 59 -9.12 -3.26 9.64
C GLN A 59 -8.79 -2.79 11.04
N LYS A 60 -9.75 -2.07 11.63
CA LYS A 60 -9.71 -1.75 13.05
C LYS A 60 -9.63 -3.04 13.87
N ALA A 61 -8.77 -3.06 14.88
CA ALA A 61 -8.77 -4.10 15.89
C ALA A 61 -10.19 -4.24 16.47
N SER A 62 -10.70 -5.47 16.58
CA SER A 62 -12.08 -5.85 16.93
C SER A 62 -13.16 -5.71 15.85
N SER A 63 -12.79 -5.41 14.59
CA SER A 63 -13.73 -5.51 13.47
C SER A 63 -14.37 -6.90 13.40
N ILE A 64 -15.70 -6.94 13.38
CA ILE A 64 -16.48 -8.18 13.14
C ILE A 64 -16.63 -8.51 11.65
N VAL A 65 -16.22 -7.58 10.77
CA VAL A 65 -16.28 -7.78 9.33
C VAL A 65 -15.10 -8.63 8.91
N SER A 66 -15.37 -9.73 8.20
CA SER A 66 -14.34 -10.60 7.64
C SER A 66 -13.81 -10.07 6.31
N ASN A 67 -12.61 -10.51 5.91
CA ASN A 67 -12.06 -10.21 4.59
C ASN A 67 -13.00 -10.66 3.45
N LYS A 68 -13.64 -11.83 3.61
CA LYS A 68 -14.64 -12.32 2.64
C LYS A 68 -15.81 -11.34 2.48
N GLN A 69 -16.33 -10.81 3.58
CA GLN A 69 -17.42 -9.83 3.53
C GLN A 69 -16.99 -8.53 2.85
N ILE A 70 -15.77 -8.06 3.06
CA ILE A 70 -15.24 -6.88 2.38
C ILE A 70 -15.11 -7.11 0.88
N ILE A 71 -14.53 -8.25 0.47
CA ILE A 71 -14.42 -8.62 -0.95
C ILE A 71 -15.81 -8.69 -1.59
N SER A 72 -16.76 -9.37 -0.95
CA SER A 72 -18.14 -9.48 -1.46
C SER A 72 -18.83 -8.12 -1.56
N TRP A 73 -18.65 -7.24 -0.57
CA TRP A 73 -19.19 -5.89 -0.61
C TRP A 73 -18.53 -5.04 -1.71
N ALA A 74 -17.21 -5.13 -1.90
CA ALA A 74 -16.48 -4.39 -2.94
C ALA A 74 -16.89 -4.82 -4.37
N LEU A 75 -17.35 -6.05 -4.53
CA LEU A 75 -17.92 -6.53 -5.79
C LEU A 75 -19.30 -5.92 -6.08
N TYR A 76 -20.12 -5.66 -5.06
CA TYR A 76 -21.47 -5.11 -5.19
C TYR A 76 -21.76 -4.02 -4.15
N PRO A 77 -21.04 -2.88 -4.20
CA PRO A 77 -21.11 -1.86 -3.15
C PRO A 77 -22.42 -1.07 -3.20
N LEU A 78 -23.10 -1.06 -4.35
CA LEU A 78 -24.37 -0.39 -4.57
C LEU A 78 -25.39 -1.39 -5.12
N GLN A 79 -26.42 -1.69 -4.34
CA GLN A 79 -27.41 -2.73 -4.66
C GLN A 79 -28.17 -2.51 -5.97
N ARG A 80 -28.27 -1.25 -6.42
CA ARG A 80 -28.94 -0.90 -7.69
C ARG A 80 -28.14 -1.34 -8.92
N PHE A 81 -26.84 -1.59 -8.76
CA PHE A 81 -25.97 -1.97 -9.86
C PHE A 81 -25.89 -3.48 -9.95
N THR A 82 -26.04 -3.97 -11.18
CA THR A 82 -25.85 -5.36 -11.54
C THR A 82 -24.42 -5.60 -12.00
N LYS A 83 -24.15 -6.84 -12.39
CA LYS A 83 -22.89 -7.24 -13.00
C LYS A 83 -22.52 -6.33 -14.19
N HIS A 84 -21.23 -6.18 -14.45
CA HIS A 84 -20.65 -5.34 -15.52
C HIS A 84 -20.79 -3.82 -15.37
N GLN A 85 -21.30 -3.32 -14.24
CA GLN A 85 -21.55 -1.88 -14.09
C GLN A 85 -20.54 -1.18 -13.19
N PHE A 86 -20.29 -1.72 -11.99
CA PHE A 86 -19.48 -1.02 -11.00
C PHE A 86 -18.96 -1.98 -9.93
N THR A 87 -17.75 -1.70 -9.45
CA THR A 87 -17.06 -2.48 -8.42
C THR A 87 -15.89 -1.66 -7.92
N LEU A 88 -15.52 -1.86 -6.66
CA LEU A 88 -14.40 -1.21 -6.02
C LEU A 88 -13.19 -2.14 -6.06
N VAL A 89 -12.04 -1.58 -6.47
CA VAL A 89 -10.77 -2.29 -6.51
C VAL A 89 -9.71 -1.49 -5.77
N GLY A 90 -8.81 -2.19 -5.10
CA GLY A 90 -7.75 -1.58 -4.31
C GLY A 90 -7.26 -2.51 -3.22
N GLU A 91 -6.10 -2.20 -2.66
CA GLU A 91 -5.48 -3.02 -1.60
C GLU A 91 -6.40 -3.12 -0.36
N ALA A 92 -7.13 -2.04 -0.06
CA ALA A 92 -8.10 -1.99 1.03
C ALA A 92 -9.24 -3.01 0.92
N PHE A 93 -9.55 -3.48 -0.30
CA PHE A 93 -10.65 -4.41 -0.56
C PHE A 93 -10.20 -5.86 -0.65
N HIS A 94 -8.94 -6.15 -0.32
CA HIS A 94 -8.41 -7.50 -0.17
C HIS A 94 -7.40 -7.55 0.97
N LEU A 95 -7.88 -7.79 2.19
CA LEU A 95 -7.07 -7.58 3.40
C LEU A 95 -5.96 -8.60 3.60
N ASP A 96 -6.06 -9.77 2.97
CA ASP A 96 -4.90 -10.64 2.85
C ASP A 96 -3.85 -9.93 1.98
N ARG A 97 -2.78 -9.47 2.64
CA ARG A 97 -1.72 -8.59 2.12
C ARG A 97 -2.10 -7.10 1.96
N ALA A 98 -3.01 -6.57 2.79
CA ALA A 98 -3.23 -5.12 2.88
C ALA A 98 -1.91 -4.35 3.08
N GLY A 99 -1.80 -3.18 2.47
CA GLY A 99 -0.58 -2.37 2.41
C GLY A 99 0.42 -2.81 1.32
N TRP A 100 0.14 -3.88 0.57
CA TRP A 100 0.99 -4.36 -0.53
C TRP A 100 0.26 -4.32 -1.88
N THR A 101 1.04 -4.18 -2.95
CA THR A 101 0.51 -4.23 -4.32
C THR A 101 -0.20 -5.55 -4.64
N GLU A 102 0.19 -6.65 -3.99
CA GLU A 102 -0.45 -7.96 -4.16
C GLU A 102 -1.96 -7.91 -3.87
N ALA A 103 -2.39 -7.25 -2.80
CA ALA A 103 -3.80 -7.11 -2.46
C ALA A 103 -4.57 -6.34 -3.55
N ALA A 104 -3.99 -5.27 -4.09
CA ALA A 104 -4.60 -4.51 -5.19
C ALA A 104 -4.73 -5.36 -6.47
N ILE A 105 -3.72 -6.17 -6.79
CA ILE A 105 -3.76 -7.10 -7.92
C ILE A 105 -4.86 -8.14 -7.71
N LYS A 106 -4.92 -8.78 -6.54
CA LYS A 106 -5.97 -9.77 -6.20
C LYS A 106 -7.36 -9.16 -6.30
N SER A 107 -7.59 -8.01 -5.66
CA SER A 107 -8.86 -7.27 -5.74
C SER A 107 -9.27 -7.00 -7.20
N SER A 108 -8.32 -6.58 -8.04
CA SER A 108 -8.56 -6.32 -9.46
C SER A 108 -8.91 -7.60 -10.25
N LEU A 109 -8.20 -8.70 -10.02
CA LEU A 109 -8.44 -9.97 -10.71
C LEU A 109 -9.81 -10.57 -10.33
N ILE A 110 -10.16 -10.53 -9.03
CA ILE A 110 -11.47 -10.98 -8.53
C ILE A 110 -12.58 -10.17 -9.19
N SER A 111 -12.41 -8.84 -9.23
CA SER A 111 -13.35 -7.92 -9.84
C SER A 111 -13.54 -8.18 -11.33
N LEU A 112 -12.45 -8.22 -12.12
CA LEU A 112 -12.49 -8.49 -13.55
C LEU A 112 -13.13 -9.85 -13.87
N ARG A 113 -12.82 -10.89 -13.11
CA ARG A 113 -13.41 -12.22 -13.31
C ARG A 113 -14.89 -12.25 -12.93
N SER A 114 -15.24 -11.73 -11.76
CA SER A 114 -16.58 -11.89 -11.17
C SER A 114 -17.59 -10.90 -11.75
N GLN A 115 -17.15 -9.67 -12.05
CA GLN A 115 -17.99 -8.59 -12.56
C GLN A 115 -17.94 -8.45 -14.07
N PHE A 116 -16.82 -8.81 -14.71
CA PHE A 116 -16.61 -8.53 -16.13
C PHE A 116 -16.35 -9.76 -16.99
N ASP A 117 -16.51 -10.97 -16.43
CA ASP A 117 -16.33 -12.26 -17.12
C ASP A 117 -14.97 -12.42 -17.82
N LEU A 118 -13.96 -11.70 -17.34
CA LEU A 118 -12.62 -11.79 -17.91
C LEU A 118 -12.01 -13.15 -17.57
N LYS A 119 -11.59 -13.87 -18.61
CA LYS A 119 -10.87 -15.14 -18.47
C LYS A 119 -9.39 -14.86 -18.50
N PHE A 120 -8.71 -15.27 -17.45
CA PHE A 120 -7.26 -15.18 -17.35
C PHE A 120 -6.62 -16.51 -17.70
N LYS A 121 -5.55 -16.45 -18.48
CA LYS A 121 -4.71 -17.61 -18.76
C LYS A 121 -3.68 -17.76 -17.65
N CYS A 122 -3.31 -19.00 -17.39
CA CYS A 122 -2.07 -19.30 -16.67
C CYS A 122 -0.89 -18.99 -17.60
N TYR A 123 0.11 -18.32 -17.06
CA TYR A 123 1.37 -18.07 -17.73
C TYR A 123 2.44 -18.87 -17.00
N GLU A 124 3.12 -19.74 -17.73
CA GLU A 124 4.34 -20.38 -17.26
C GLU A 124 5.50 -19.53 -17.76
N ASN A 125 6.47 -19.29 -16.88
CA ASN A 125 7.68 -18.59 -17.26
C ASN A 125 8.72 -19.64 -17.67
N ASP A 126 9.37 -19.43 -18.81
CA ASP A 126 10.31 -20.38 -19.44
C ASP A 126 11.65 -20.53 -18.67
N VAL A 127 11.76 -19.92 -17.47
CA VAL A 127 12.96 -19.99 -16.63
C VAL A 127 13.06 -21.35 -15.93
N PRO A 128 14.27 -21.91 -15.77
CA PRO A 128 14.50 -23.23 -15.18
C PRO A 128 13.93 -23.44 -13.77
N SER A 129 13.66 -22.36 -13.03
CA SER A 129 13.04 -22.39 -11.72
C SER A 129 11.52 -22.65 -11.73
N GLY A 130 10.89 -22.76 -12.91
CA GLY A 130 9.50 -23.22 -13.05
C GLY A 130 8.45 -22.30 -12.42
N GLY A 131 8.50 -21.00 -12.72
CA GLY A 131 7.52 -20.04 -12.21
C GLY A 131 6.19 -20.15 -12.95
N ARG A 132 5.13 -20.67 -12.32
CA ARG A 132 3.77 -20.64 -12.84
C ARG A 132 2.98 -19.50 -12.20
N PHE A 133 2.46 -18.60 -13.02
CA PHE A 133 1.52 -17.56 -12.63
C PHE A 133 0.13 -17.88 -13.18
N CYS A 134 -0.74 -18.42 -12.33
CA CYS A 134 -2.16 -18.53 -12.63
C CYS A 134 -2.92 -17.55 -11.76
N SER A 135 -3.62 -16.59 -12.35
CA SER A 135 -4.50 -15.69 -11.59
C SER A 135 -5.53 -16.43 -10.73
N LEU A 136 -5.89 -17.68 -11.09
CA LEU A 136 -6.79 -18.55 -10.33
C LEU A 136 -6.20 -18.96 -8.98
N ASP A 137 -4.87 -19.03 -8.87
CA ASP A 137 -4.17 -19.40 -7.63
C ASP A 137 -4.09 -18.19 -6.67
N PHE A 138 -4.41 -16.99 -7.16
CA PHE A 138 -4.37 -15.72 -6.41
C PHE A 138 -5.77 -15.24 -5.96
N VAL A 139 -6.84 -15.89 -6.41
CA VAL A 139 -8.25 -15.54 -6.13
C VAL A 139 -8.85 -16.47 -5.09
#